data_AF-A0A2U3NCV9-F1
#
_entry.id   AF-A0A2U3NCV9-F1
#
_cell.length_a   1.000
_cell.length_b   1.000
_cell.length_c   1.000
_cell.angle_alpha   90.00
_cell.angle_beta   90.00
_cell.angle_gamma   90.00
#
_symmetry.space_group_name_H-M   'P 1'
#
loop_
_entity.id
_entity.type
_entity.pdbx_description
1 polymer ?
#
loop_
_entity_poly.entity_id
_entity_poly.type
_entity_poly.pdbx_seq_one_letter_code
_entity_poly.pdbx_strand_id
1 'polypeptide(L)'
;VPTCPGWTLTQLLRHVGRGDRWAAQIVHDRLDQYLDPRTVAGGKPPPDPADAISWLQGGAQRLVDAVELSGVETPVWTFLGTRPANWWVRRRLHETAVHRADAALATGREFTLDAEIAADAITEWLERVAIQAGSEGAALPLEDGDTLHLHATDPGLGDAGEWTMRVDDGGITWSHDHGKGSAALRGGATELLLAIVRRVPVADTGIQLFGDDAVWQKWLDRTPL
;
A
#
# COMPACT_ATOMS: atom_id res chain seq x y z
N VAL A 1 2.78 -1.79 -18.19
CA VAL A 1 2.53 -2.46 -16.90
C VAL A 1 1.03 -2.56 -16.76
N PRO A 2 0.43 -3.75 -16.95
CA PRO A 2 -1.03 -3.89 -17.09
C PRO A 2 -1.84 -3.30 -15.92
N THR A 3 -1.30 -3.42 -14.71
CA THR A 3 -1.89 -2.93 -13.44
C THR A 3 -1.58 -1.47 -13.14
N CYS A 4 -0.75 -0.80 -13.95
CA CYS A 4 -0.45 0.63 -13.85
C CYS A 4 -0.66 1.27 -15.24
N PRO A 5 -1.91 1.65 -15.59
CA PRO A 5 -2.23 2.20 -16.89
C PRO A 5 -1.31 3.36 -17.29
N GLY A 6 -0.79 3.32 -18.52
CA GLY A 6 0.14 4.33 -19.04
C GLY A 6 1.60 4.20 -18.58
N TRP A 7 1.94 3.21 -17.74
CA TRP A 7 3.30 3.00 -17.27
C TRP A 7 4.03 1.90 -18.05
N THR A 8 5.27 2.19 -18.43
CA THR A 8 6.31 1.23 -18.83
C THR A 8 7.04 0.70 -17.60
N LEU A 9 7.79 -0.41 -17.73
CA LEU A 9 8.67 -0.89 -16.66
C LEU A 9 9.72 0.16 -16.25
N THR A 10 10.19 0.97 -17.20
CA THR A 10 11.11 2.08 -16.92
C THR A 10 10.44 3.17 -16.07
N GLN A 11 9.15 3.47 -16.30
CA GLN A 11 8.40 4.40 -15.46
C GLN A 11 8.17 3.83 -14.05
N LEU A 12 7.86 2.54 -13.94
CA LEU A 12 7.72 1.84 -12.66
C LEU A 12 9.03 1.86 -11.85
N LEU A 13 10.16 1.51 -12.47
CA LEU A 13 11.49 1.59 -11.86
C LEU A 13 11.80 3.00 -11.36
N ARG A 14 11.54 4.01 -12.21
CA ARG A 14 11.75 5.42 -11.85
C ARG A 14 10.87 5.83 -10.68
N HIS A 15 9.62 5.36 -10.63
CA HIS A 15 8.68 5.68 -9.55
C HIS A 15 9.20 5.17 -8.21
N VAL A 16 9.46 3.86 -8.11
CA VAL A 16 9.92 3.20 -6.88
C VAL A 16 11.24 3.82 -6.40
N GLY A 17 12.26 3.87 -7.25
CA GLY A 17 13.58 4.35 -6.82
C GLY A 17 13.62 5.85 -6.51
N ARG A 18 12.70 6.66 -7.06
CA ARG A 18 12.52 8.06 -6.66
C ARG A 18 11.76 8.16 -5.35
N GLY A 19 10.73 7.34 -5.16
CA GLY A 19 9.92 7.31 -3.94
C GLY A 19 10.78 7.04 -2.70
N ASP A 20 11.73 6.11 -2.79
CA ASP A 20 12.63 5.82 -1.67
C ASP A 20 13.56 7.00 -1.35
N ARG A 21 14.09 7.67 -2.38
CA ARG A 21 14.93 8.87 -2.21
C ARG A 21 14.14 10.06 -1.69
N TRP A 22 12.89 10.19 -2.12
CA TRP A 22 11.99 11.25 -1.67
C TRP A 22 11.70 11.09 -0.17
N ALA A 23 11.35 9.87 0.26
CA ALA A 23 11.17 9.54 1.67
C ALA A 23 12.47 9.72 2.47
N ALA A 24 13.61 9.25 1.94
CA ALA A 24 14.91 9.42 2.59
C ALA A 24 15.27 10.90 2.79
N GLN A 25 15.01 11.75 1.79
CA GLN A 25 15.27 13.18 1.89
C GLN A 25 14.34 13.85 2.91
N ILE A 26 13.04 13.51 2.93
CA ILE A 26 12.10 14.01 3.95
C ILE A 26 12.61 13.69 5.36
N VAL A 27 13.08 12.46 5.58
CA VAL A 27 13.58 12.02 6.88
C VAL A 27 14.92 12.66 7.24
N HIS A 28 15.85 12.73 6.29
CA HIS A 28 17.18 13.29 6.50
C HIS A 28 17.11 14.79 6.83
N ASP A 29 16.32 15.54 6.05
CA ASP A 29 16.15 16.98 6.21
C ASP A 29 15.12 17.33 7.31
N ARG A 30 14.46 16.33 7.90
CA ARG A 30 13.38 16.46 8.90
C ARG A 30 12.27 17.42 8.46
N LEU A 31 11.86 17.29 7.20
CA LEU A 31 10.86 18.19 6.61
C LEU A 31 9.53 18.05 7.35
N ASP A 32 8.84 19.17 7.55
CA ASP A 32 7.49 19.29 8.15
C ASP A 32 6.42 19.68 7.11
N GLN A 33 6.82 19.79 5.83
CA GLN A 33 5.99 20.22 4.71
C GLN A 33 6.25 19.40 3.45
N TYR A 34 5.35 19.56 2.48
CA TYR A 34 5.42 18.86 1.19
C TYR A 34 6.74 19.12 0.46
N LEU A 35 7.36 18.04 -0.01
CA LEU A 35 8.50 18.06 -0.92
C LEU A 35 8.05 17.65 -2.32
N ASP A 36 8.28 18.49 -3.35
CA ASP A 36 8.01 18.09 -4.74
C ASP A 36 8.95 16.93 -5.15
N PRO A 37 8.44 15.74 -5.53
CA PRO A 37 9.29 14.63 -5.96
C PRO A 37 10.21 14.97 -7.15
N ARG A 38 9.92 16.03 -7.92
CA ARG A 38 10.75 16.49 -9.05
C ARG A 38 12.04 17.19 -8.61
N THR A 39 12.10 17.70 -7.38
CA THR A 39 13.25 18.44 -6.83
C THR A 39 14.17 17.56 -6.00
N VAL A 40 13.81 16.29 -5.78
CA VAL A 40 14.58 15.32 -4.99
C VAL A 40 15.99 15.16 -5.55
N ALA A 41 16.99 15.34 -4.68
CA ALA A 41 18.39 15.18 -5.03
C ALA A 41 18.66 13.73 -5.49
N GLY A 42 19.24 13.58 -6.68
CA GLY A 42 19.45 12.24 -7.26
C GLY A 42 18.15 11.47 -7.58
N GLY A 43 16.99 12.14 -7.63
CA GLY A 43 15.69 11.52 -7.91
C GLY A 43 15.45 11.09 -9.36
N LYS A 44 16.46 11.18 -10.23
CA LYS A 44 16.40 10.70 -11.61
C LYS A 44 17.35 9.51 -11.77
N PRO A 45 16.91 8.39 -12.37
CA PRO A 45 17.79 7.27 -12.64
C PRO A 45 18.86 7.69 -13.66
N PRO A 46 20.10 7.17 -13.52
CA PRO A 46 21.12 7.25 -14.56
C PRO A 46 20.62 6.69 -15.91
N PRO A 47 21.20 7.13 -17.05
CA PRO A 47 20.81 6.63 -18.37
C PRO A 47 21.30 5.21 -18.63
N ASP A 48 22.42 4.80 -18.02
CA ASP A 48 22.93 3.45 -18.13
C ASP A 48 22.05 2.46 -17.32
N PRO A 49 21.64 1.33 -17.92
CA PRO A 49 20.77 0.37 -17.23
C PRO A 49 21.39 -0.27 -15.97
N ALA A 50 22.69 -0.56 -15.95
CA ALA A 50 23.33 -1.17 -14.77
C ALA A 50 23.37 -0.15 -13.62
N ASP A 51 23.72 1.10 -13.93
CA ASP A 51 23.69 2.19 -12.95
C ASP A 51 22.26 2.48 -12.47
N ALA A 52 21.24 2.35 -13.32
CA ALA A 52 19.84 2.49 -12.94
C ALA A 52 19.36 1.38 -11.99
N ILE A 53 19.87 0.14 -12.14
CA ILE A 53 19.60 -0.96 -11.22
C ILE A 53 20.25 -0.70 -9.86
N SER A 54 21.53 -0.31 -9.84
CA SER A 54 22.20 0.07 -8.59
C SER A 54 21.54 1.28 -7.94
N TRP A 55 21.04 2.24 -8.73
CA TRP A 55 20.25 3.35 -8.24
C TRP A 55 18.95 2.90 -7.58
N LEU A 56 18.20 1.97 -8.17
CA LEU A 56 16.99 1.42 -7.56
C LEU A 56 17.31 0.71 -6.23
N GLN A 57 18.29 -0.20 -6.25
CA GLN A 57 18.68 -1.00 -5.06
C GLN A 57 19.18 -0.12 -3.90
N GLY A 58 19.94 0.93 -4.19
CA GLY A 58 20.43 1.86 -3.18
C GLY A 58 19.38 2.82 -2.62
N GLY A 59 18.14 2.81 -3.13
CA GLY A 59 17.05 3.67 -2.66
C GLY A 59 16.62 3.31 -1.23
N ALA A 60 16.25 2.05 -1.00
CA ALA A 60 15.80 1.57 0.30
C ALA A 60 16.85 1.77 1.39
N GLN A 61 18.12 1.46 1.12
CA GLN A 61 19.20 1.66 2.10
C GLN A 61 19.33 3.12 2.52
N ARG A 62 19.19 4.07 1.59
CA ARG A 62 19.22 5.51 1.93
C ARG A 62 18.12 5.91 2.90
N LEU A 63 16.93 5.34 2.76
CA LEU A 63 15.84 5.60 3.68
C LEU A 63 16.12 5.01 5.06
N VAL A 64 16.61 3.77 5.12
CA VAL A 64 17.03 3.12 6.37
C VAL A 64 18.10 3.96 7.07
N ASP A 65 19.17 4.32 6.36
CA ASP A 65 20.27 5.15 6.89
C ASP A 65 19.76 6.51 7.40
N ALA A 66 18.83 7.14 6.67
CA ALA A 66 18.25 8.42 7.07
C ALA A 66 17.45 8.29 8.37
N VAL A 67 16.67 7.21 8.53
CA VAL A 67 15.90 6.95 9.76
C VAL A 67 16.83 6.59 10.93
N GLU A 68 17.87 5.79 10.70
CA GLU A 68 18.86 5.46 11.73
C GLU A 68 19.60 6.71 12.22
N LEU A 69 19.98 7.61 11.30
CA LEU A 69 20.68 8.84 11.63
C LEU A 69 19.77 9.89 12.29
N SER A 70 18.54 10.05 11.81
CA SER A 70 17.59 11.02 12.35
C SER A 70 16.95 10.54 13.65
N GLY A 71 16.79 9.23 13.84
CA GLY A 71 16.05 8.60 14.93
C GLY A 71 14.62 8.21 14.52
N VAL A 72 14.18 7.01 14.91
CA VAL A 72 12.91 6.38 14.48
C VAL A 72 11.66 7.19 14.82
N GLU A 73 11.65 7.86 15.97
CA GLU A 73 10.53 8.66 16.47
C GLU A 73 10.56 10.13 16.01
N THR A 74 11.53 10.51 15.16
CA THR A 74 11.64 11.90 14.69
C THR A 74 10.37 12.29 13.92
N PRO A 75 9.64 13.33 14.33
CA PRO A 75 8.47 13.79 13.60
C PRO A 75 8.87 14.34 12.23
N VAL A 76 8.25 13.82 11.18
CA VAL A 76 8.45 14.25 9.80
C VAL A 76 7.13 14.34 9.06
N TRP A 77 7.15 15.07 7.95
CA TRP A 77 6.00 15.22 7.07
C TRP A 77 5.68 13.90 6.37
N THR A 78 4.39 13.61 6.26
CA THR A 78 3.82 12.59 5.37
C THR A 78 2.60 13.17 4.67
N PHE A 79 2.11 12.50 3.64
CA PHE A 79 0.85 12.87 3.00
C PHE A 79 -0.39 12.57 3.87
N LEU A 80 -0.24 12.02 5.08
CA LEU A 80 -1.27 11.85 6.10
C LEU A 80 -1.10 12.82 7.29
N GLY A 81 -0.23 13.83 7.15
CA GLY A 81 0.21 14.71 8.23
C GLY A 81 1.45 14.20 8.95
N THR A 82 1.85 14.87 10.03
CA THR A 82 3.08 14.54 10.77
C THR A 82 3.03 13.13 11.36
N ARG A 83 4.09 12.35 11.16
CA ARG A 83 4.28 11.00 11.71
C ARG A 83 5.75 10.78 12.10
N PRO A 84 6.05 9.76 12.94
CA PRO A 84 7.41 9.30 13.17
C PRO A 84 8.14 8.90 11.87
N ALA A 85 9.47 9.06 11.83
CA ALA A 85 10.29 8.77 10.66
C ALA A 85 10.21 7.30 10.20
N ASN A 86 10.05 6.35 11.13
CA ASN A 86 9.88 4.93 10.80
C ASN A 86 8.63 4.64 9.96
N TRP A 87 7.63 5.53 9.95
CA TRP A 87 6.44 5.41 9.12
C TRP A 87 6.81 5.34 7.63
N TRP A 88 7.80 6.12 7.20
CA TRP A 88 8.26 6.08 5.81
C TRP A 88 8.87 4.74 5.43
N VAL A 89 9.53 4.04 6.35
CA VAL A 89 10.07 2.69 6.09
C VAL A 89 8.93 1.71 5.81
N ARG A 90 7.91 1.67 6.68
CA ARG A 90 6.72 0.82 6.50
C ARG A 90 5.99 1.15 5.19
N ARG A 91 5.75 2.43 4.92
CA ARG A 91 5.08 2.88 3.68
C ARG A 91 5.86 2.49 2.42
N ARG A 92 7.18 2.67 2.39
CA ARG A 92 8.01 2.35 1.23
C ARG A 92 8.20 0.85 1.05
N LEU A 93 8.22 0.06 2.12
CA LEU A 93 8.20 -1.40 2.06
C LEU A 93 6.96 -1.90 1.31
N HIS A 94 5.76 -1.45 1.71
CA HIS A 94 4.51 -1.91 1.08
C HIS A 94 4.34 -1.41 -0.35
N GLU A 95 4.73 -0.16 -0.64
CA GLU A 95 4.72 0.33 -2.02
C GLU A 95 5.65 -0.49 -2.92
N THR A 96 6.85 -0.80 -2.43
CA THR A 96 7.81 -1.64 -3.18
C THR A 96 7.26 -3.05 -3.38
N ALA A 97 6.60 -3.63 -2.37
CA ALA A 97 5.98 -4.95 -2.47
C ALA A 97 4.89 -5.01 -3.55
N VAL A 98 3.99 -4.02 -3.58
CA VAL A 98 2.93 -3.92 -4.58
C VAL A 98 3.51 -3.67 -5.98
N HIS A 99 4.47 -2.76 -6.13
CA HIS A 99 5.10 -2.51 -7.43
C HIS A 99 6.01 -3.65 -7.91
N ARG A 100 6.51 -4.50 -7.01
CA ARG A 100 7.13 -5.77 -7.39
C ARG A 100 6.10 -6.73 -8.00
N ALA A 101 4.87 -6.76 -7.50
CA ALA A 101 3.78 -7.51 -8.13
C ALA A 101 3.46 -6.96 -9.53
N ASP A 102 3.41 -5.63 -9.68
CA ASP A 102 3.19 -4.99 -10.99
C ASP A 102 4.25 -5.39 -12.02
N ALA A 103 5.52 -5.46 -11.61
CA ALA A 103 6.62 -5.91 -12.47
C ALA A 103 6.54 -7.41 -12.79
N ALA A 104 6.17 -8.24 -11.81
CA ALA A 104 6.00 -9.68 -12.00
C ALA A 104 4.88 -9.98 -13.01
N LEU A 105 3.70 -9.39 -12.81
CA LEU A 105 2.55 -9.49 -13.71
C LEU A 105 2.89 -9.00 -15.13
N ALA A 106 3.59 -7.86 -15.25
CA ALA A 106 4.00 -7.33 -16.54
C ALA A 106 5.01 -8.22 -17.30
N THR A 107 5.72 -9.11 -16.60
CA THR A 107 6.73 -9.99 -17.19
C THR A 107 6.35 -11.48 -17.17
N GLY A 108 5.11 -11.80 -16.76
CA GLY A 108 4.63 -13.18 -16.66
C GLY A 108 5.38 -14.03 -15.63
N ARG A 109 5.95 -13.39 -14.60
CA ARG A 109 6.66 -14.06 -13.51
C ARG A 109 5.72 -14.32 -12.34
N GLU A 110 6.01 -15.38 -11.60
CA GLU A 110 5.37 -15.65 -10.32
C GLU A 110 5.71 -14.56 -9.30
N PHE A 111 4.73 -14.17 -8.50
CA PHE A 111 4.88 -13.26 -7.39
C PHE A 111 4.53 -13.97 -6.09
N THR A 112 5.45 -13.95 -5.14
CA THR A 112 5.26 -14.43 -3.78
C THR A 112 5.65 -13.34 -2.79
N LEU A 113 4.95 -13.26 -1.66
CA LEU A 113 5.20 -12.34 -0.56
C LEU A 113 4.93 -13.05 0.76
N ASP A 114 5.74 -12.78 1.79
CA ASP A 114 5.49 -13.32 3.13
C ASP A 114 4.13 -12.86 3.65
N ALA A 115 3.37 -13.78 4.22
CA ALA A 115 2.00 -13.52 4.67
C ALA A 115 1.92 -12.39 5.69
N GLU A 116 2.90 -12.28 6.60
CA GLU A 116 3.00 -11.20 7.58
C GLU A 116 3.20 -9.83 6.92
N ILE A 117 4.01 -9.76 5.85
CA ILE A 117 4.22 -8.51 5.10
C ILE A 117 2.97 -8.15 4.29
N ALA A 118 2.28 -9.14 3.75
CA ALA A 118 1.02 -8.92 3.03
C ALA A 118 -0.08 -8.42 3.97
N ALA A 119 -0.21 -9.04 5.15
CA ALA A 119 -1.14 -8.64 6.19
C ALA A 119 -0.84 -7.21 6.70
N ASP A 120 0.42 -6.90 6.99
CA ASP A 120 0.81 -5.54 7.41
C ASP A 120 0.53 -4.50 6.31
N ALA A 121 0.72 -4.86 5.03
CA ALA A 121 0.38 -3.99 3.91
C ALA A 121 -1.13 -3.71 3.79
N ILE A 122 -1.98 -4.71 4.07
CA ILE A 122 -3.45 -4.50 4.14
C ILE A 122 -3.78 -3.54 5.29
N THR A 123 -3.18 -3.76 6.46
CA THR A 123 -3.36 -2.88 7.63
C THR A 123 -2.95 -1.44 7.32
N GLU A 124 -1.74 -1.19 6.80
CA GLU A 124 -1.28 0.16 6.43
C GLU A 124 -2.16 0.80 5.35
N TRP A 125 -2.64 0.00 4.39
CA TRP A 125 -3.58 0.47 3.38
C TRP A 125 -4.92 0.92 4.00
N LEU A 126 -5.46 0.14 4.93
CA LEU A 126 -6.70 0.47 5.64
C LEU A 126 -6.55 1.70 6.55
N GLU A 127 -5.42 1.86 7.24
CA GLU A 127 -5.10 3.10 7.98
C GLU A 127 -5.16 4.33 7.07
N ARG A 128 -4.60 4.21 5.85
CA ARG A 128 -4.66 5.29 4.85
C ARG A 128 -6.07 5.55 4.35
N VAL A 129 -6.84 4.51 4.04
CA VAL A 129 -8.24 4.64 3.61
C VAL A 129 -9.07 5.30 4.71
N ALA A 130 -8.91 4.92 5.97
CA ALA A 130 -9.63 5.52 7.09
C ALA A 130 -9.38 7.03 7.23
N ILE A 131 -8.15 7.48 6.95
CA ILE A 131 -7.78 8.90 7.01
C ILE A 131 -8.25 9.68 5.77
N GLN A 132 -8.20 9.07 4.59
CA GLN A 132 -8.37 9.77 3.31
C GLN A 132 -9.78 9.63 2.70
N ALA A 133 -10.54 8.60 3.06
CA ALA A 133 -11.90 8.40 2.56
C ALA A 133 -12.79 9.58 2.94
N GLY A 134 -13.64 10.02 2.02
CA GLY A 134 -14.51 11.17 2.23
C GLY A 134 -13.82 12.54 2.10
N SER A 135 -12.49 12.58 1.94
CA SER A 135 -11.77 13.84 1.69
C SER A 135 -12.31 14.57 0.45
N GLU A 136 -12.28 15.90 0.51
CA GLU A 136 -12.77 16.79 -0.56
C GLU A 136 -14.25 16.54 -0.96
N GLY A 137 -15.04 15.94 -0.07
CA GLY A 137 -16.45 15.64 -0.31
C GLY A 137 -16.70 14.39 -1.16
N ALA A 138 -15.69 13.55 -1.37
CA ALA A 138 -15.85 12.28 -2.06
C ALA A 138 -16.80 11.34 -1.28
N ALA A 139 -17.45 10.40 -1.99
CA ALA A 139 -18.26 9.38 -1.34
C ALA A 139 -17.37 8.38 -0.56
N LEU A 140 -17.87 7.87 0.57
CA LEU A 140 -17.21 6.80 1.32
C LEU A 140 -17.23 5.48 0.53
N PRO A 141 -16.23 4.60 0.72
CA PRO A 141 -16.18 3.30 0.05
C PRO A 141 -17.20 2.28 0.53
N LEU A 142 -17.91 2.56 1.63
CA LEU A 142 -19.03 1.79 2.14
C LEU A 142 -20.21 2.74 2.43
N GLU A 143 -21.43 2.21 2.39
CA GLU A 143 -22.62 2.93 2.84
C GLU A 143 -22.87 2.65 4.33
N ASP A 144 -23.71 3.47 4.97
CA ASP A 144 -24.12 3.22 6.36
C ASP A 144 -24.80 1.85 6.50
N GLY A 145 -24.29 1.03 7.42
CA GLY A 145 -24.75 -0.33 7.65
C GLY A 145 -24.06 -1.40 6.78
N ASP A 146 -23.33 -1.02 5.73
CA ASP A 146 -22.47 -1.95 4.99
C ASP A 146 -21.23 -2.29 5.83
N THR A 147 -20.86 -3.58 5.82
CA THR A 147 -19.62 -4.07 6.42
C THR A 147 -18.85 -4.94 5.42
N LEU A 148 -17.54 -4.77 5.37
CA LEU A 148 -16.65 -5.57 4.51
C LEU A 148 -15.63 -6.28 5.39
N HIS A 149 -15.54 -7.60 5.28
CA HIS A 149 -14.61 -8.43 6.05
C HIS A 149 -13.56 -9.07 5.16
N LEU A 150 -12.30 -9.06 5.59
CA LEU A 150 -11.20 -9.80 4.97
C LEU A 150 -10.64 -10.80 5.98
N HIS A 151 -10.43 -12.03 5.53
CA HIS A 151 -9.90 -13.13 6.32
C HIS A 151 -8.75 -13.81 5.57
N ALA A 152 -7.52 -13.56 6.03
CA ALA A 152 -6.34 -14.28 5.60
C ALA A 152 -6.30 -15.69 6.23
N THR A 153 -6.08 -16.72 5.42
CA THR A 153 -6.07 -18.12 5.87
C THR A 153 -4.67 -18.64 6.18
N ASP A 154 -3.64 -17.81 6.04
CA ASP A 154 -2.25 -18.18 6.30
C ASP A 154 -2.02 -18.52 7.77
N PRO A 155 -1.29 -19.62 8.07
CA PRO A 155 -1.03 -20.03 9.44
C PRO A 155 -0.14 -19.02 10.17
N GLY A 156 -0.45 -18.77 11.44
CA GLY A 156 0.37 -17.94 12.33
C GLY A 156 0.00 -16.44 12.36
N LEU A 157 -0.87 -15.96 11.47
CA LEU A 157 -1.30 -14.56 11.50
C LEU A 157 -2.21 -14.22 12.70
N GLY A 158 -3.03 -15.16 13.16
CA GLY A 158 -4.01 -14.89 14.22
C GLY A 158 -4.90 -13.70 13.86
N ASP A 159 -5.11 -12.80 14.81
CA ASP A 159 -5.93 -11.59 14.62
C ASP A 159 -5.37 -10.65 13.53
N ALA A 160 -4.07 -10.68 13.26
CA ALA A 160 -3.46 -9.89 12.19
C ALA A 160 -3.88 -10.35 10.78
N GLY A 161 -4.60 -11.47 10.67
CA GLY A 161 -5.20 -11.98 9.44
C GLY A 161 -6.67 -11.61 9.27
N GLU A 162 -7.26 -10.79 10.14
CA GLU A 162 -8.68 -10.45 10.13
C GLU A 162 -8.85 -8.93 10.02
N TRP A 163 -9.73 -8.45 9.12
CA TRP A 163 -10.06 -7.03 9.04
C TRP A 163 -11.55 -6.84 8.77
N THR A 164 -12.26 -6.13 9.64
CA THR A 164 -13.64 -5.73 9.43
C THR A 164 -13.71 -4.22 9.26
N MET A 165 -14.14 -3.76 8.08
CA MET A 165 -14.35 -2.35 7.74
C MET A 165 -15.83 -1.98 7.78
N ARG A 166 -16.12 -0.77 8.26
CA ARG A 166 -17.48 -0.21 8.36
C ARG A 166 -17.47 1.31 8.33
N VAL A 167 -18.64 1.92 8.13
CA VAL A 167 -18.84 3.34 8.39
C VAL A 167 -19.15 3.56 9.88
N ASP A 168 -18.48 4.53 10.50
CA ASP A 168 -18.73 4.97 11.87
C ASP A 168 -18.51 6.49 11.96
N ASP A 169 -19.45 7.21 12.58
CA ASP A 169 -19.46 8.69 12.68
C ASP A 169 -19.11 9.43 11.37
N GLY A 170 -19.59 8.92 10.23
CA GLY A 170 -19.38 9.51 8.90
C GLY A 170 -17.97 9.31 8.31
N GLY A 171 -17.17 8.41 8.89
CA GLY A 171 -15.86 8.01 8.38
C GLY A 171 -15.72 6.49 8.25
N ILE A 172 -14.66 6.04 7.57
CA ILE A 172 -14.33 4.61 7.53
C ILE A 172 -13.52 4.26 8.77
N THR A 173 -13.96 3.21 9.47
CA THR A 173 -13.21 2.58 10.57
C THR A 173 -12.97 1.11 10.25
N TRP A 174 -11.98 0.53 10.92
CA TRP A 174 -11.69 -0.90 10.80
C TRP A 174 -11.16 -1.46 12.12
N SER A 175 -11.32 -2.77 12.31
CA SER A 175 -10.82 -3.54 13.45
C SER A 175 -10.37 -4.93 13.02
N HIS A 176 -9.65 -5.64 13.89
CA HIS A 176 -9.30 -7.07 13.70
C HIS A 176 -10.43 -8.03 14.14
N ASP A 177 -11.68 -7.53 14.23
CA ASP A 177 -12.81 -8.36 14.63
C ASP A 177 -13.12 -9.39 13.54
N HIS A 178 -13.26 -10.65 13.95
CA HIS A 178 -13.77 -11.72 13.10
C HIS A 178 -15.30 -11.70 13.06
N GLY A 179 -15.90 -11.73 11.88
CA GLY A 179 -17.35 -11.74 11.78
C GLY A 179 -17.88 -11.91 10.36
N LYS A 180 -19.20 -11.97 10.24
CA LYS A 180 -19.87 -11.88 8.93
C LYS A 180 -19.99 -10.40 8.56
N GLY A 181 -19.62 -10.06 7.34
CA GLY A 181 -19.90 -8.76 6.74
C GLY A 181 -21.09 -8.80 5.78
N SER A 182 -21.52 -7.63 5.30
CA SER A 182 -22.36 -7.52 4.09
C SER A 182 -21.66 -8.16 2.90
N ALA A 183 -20.34 -8.05 2.83
CA ALA A 183 -19.46 -8.88 2.02
C ALA A 183 -18.26 -9.38 2.84
N ALA A 184 -17.76 -10.57 2.51
CA ALA A 184 -16.56 -11.13 3.13
C ALA A 184 -15.67 -11.83 2.11
N LEU A 185 -14.36 -11.55 2.13
CA LEU A 185 -13.36 -12.20 1.29
C LEU A 185 -12.46 -13.08 2.17
N ARG A 186 -12.28 -14.34 1.78
CA ARG A 186 -11.43 -15.29 2.48
C ARG A 186 -10.42 -15.93 1.53
N GLY A 187 -9.13 -15.82 1.81
CA GLY A 187 -8.06 -16.33 0.95
C GLY A 187 -6.69 -16.13 1.56
N GLY A 188 -5.62 -16.35 0.80
CA GLY A 188 -4.26 -16.03 1.27
C GLY A 188 -4.04 -14.52 1.37
N ALA A 189 -3.28 -14.05 2.36
CA ALA A 189 -2.99 -12.64 2.61
C ALA A 189 -2.41 -11.94 1.38
N THR A 190 -1.54 -12.62 0.62
CA THR A 190 -0.98 -12.09 -0.63
C THR A 190 -2.05 -11.87 -1.69
N GLU A 191 -2.97 -12.82 -1.89
CA GLU A 191 -4.06 -12.66 -2.85
C GLU A 191 -5.02 -11.55 -2.41
N LEU A 192 -5.37 -11.51 -1.12
CA LEU A 192 -6.22 -10.47 -0.54
C LEU A 192 -5.61 -9.07 -0.74
N LEU A 193 -4.30 -8.93 -0.51
CA LEU A 193 -3.57 -7.69 -0.79
C LEU A 193 -3.69 -7.32 -2.27
N LEU A 194 -3.39 -8.24 -3.18
CA LEU A 194 -3.47 -7.96 -4.62
C LEU A 194 -4.89 -7.64 -5.09
N ALA A 195 -5.91 -8.23 -4.48
CA ALA A 195 -7.30 -7.95 -4.77
C ALA A 195 -7.74 -6.57 -4.25
N ILE A 196 -7.49 -6.24 -2.98
CA ILE A 196 -7.90 -4.94 -2.39
C ILE A 196 -7.21 -3.76 -3.03
N VAL A 197 -5.96 -3.96 -3.48
CA VAL A 197 -5.24 -2.94 -4.22
C VAL A 197 -5.47 -3.05 -5.75
N ARG A 198 -6.41 -3.88 -6.24
CA ARG A 198 -6.78 -3.97 -7.68
C ARG A 198 -5.65 -4.33 -8.64
N ARG A 199 -4.73 -5.19 -8.21
CA ARG A 199 -3.67 -5.76 -9.06
C ARG A 199 -4.10 -7.08 -9.70
N VAL A 200 -4.93 -7.85 -9.01
CA VAL A 200 -5.51 -9.10 -9.51
C VAL A 200 -7.01 -9.14 -9.17
N PRO A 201 -7.91 -9.37 -10.14
CA PRO A 201 -9.34 -9.55 -9.85
C PRO A 201 -9.57 -10.79 -8.98
N VAL A 202 -10.55 -10.74 -8.08
CA VAL A 202 -10.92 -11.89 -7.23
C VAL A 202 -11.20 -13.16 -8.06
N ALA A 203 -11.80 -13.02 -9.25
CA ALA A 203 -12.10 -14.13 -10.15
C ALA A 203 -10.85 -14.89 -10.66
N ASP A 204 -9.67 -14.26 -10.61
CA ASP A 204 -8.40 -14.83 -11.06
C ASP A 204 -7.55 -15.34 -9.86
N THR A 205 -8.15 -15.49 -8.68
CA THR A 205 -7.49 -15.92 -7.43
C THR A 205 -8.19 -17.13 -6.78
N GLY A 206 -7.60 -17.66 -5.72
CA GLY A 206 -8.24 -18.64 -4.83
C GLY A 206 -9.21 -18.04 -3.80
N ILE A 207 -9.44 -16.72 -3.81
CA ILE A 207 -10.27 -16.03 -2.82
C ILE A 207 -11.74 -16.45 -2.95
N GLN A 208 -12.34 -16.77 -1.81
CA GLN A 208 -13.77 -16.98 -1.68
C GLN A 208 -14.45 -15.67 -1.31
N LEU A 209 -15.37 -15.19 -2.15
CA LEU A 209 -16.23 -14.04 -1.85
C LEU A 209 -17.60 -14.54 -1.36
N PHE A 210 -18.06 -14.00 -0.25
CA PHE A 210 -19.35 -14.28 0.36
C PHE A 210 -20.15 -12.98 0.50
N GLY A 211 -21.48 -13.06 0.44
CA GLY A 211 -22.36 -11.91 0.65
C GLY A 211 -22.66 -11.15 -0.64
N ASP A 212 -22.68 -9.82 -0.58
CA ASP A 212 -23.04 -8.93 -1.68
C ASP A 212 -21.81 -8.42 -2.44
N ASP A 213 -21.59 -8.95 -3.65
CA ASP A 213 -20.52 -8.53 -4.57
C ASP A 213 -20.53 -7.01 -4.87
N ALA A 214 -21.69 -6.35 -4.79
CA ALA A 214 -21.79 -4.91 -5.01
C ALA A 214 -21.10 -4.10 -3.90
N VAL A 215 -21.03 -4.61 -2.67
CA VAL A 215 -20.28 -3.97 -1.57
C VAL A 215 -18.78 -4.02 -1.87
N TRP A 216 -18.27 -5.17 -2.33
CA TRP A 216 -16.88 -5.31 -2.75
C TRP A 216 -16.53 -4.40 -3.94
N GLN A 217 -17.38 -4.38 -4.97
CA GLN A 217 -17.15 -3.52 -6.13
C GLN A 217 -17.15 -2.04 -5.77
N LYS A 218 -18.10 -1.60 -4.92
CA LYS A 218 -18.19 -0.22 -4.42
C LYS A 218 -16.93 0.18 -3.63
N TRP A 219 -16.42 -0.72 -2.79
CA TRP A 219 -15.16 -0.52 -2.08
C TRP A 219 -14.00 -0.25 -3.06
N LEU A 220 -13.86 -1.11 -4.08
CA LEU A 220 -12.83 -0.96 -5.10
C LEU A 220 -12.97 0.34 -5.90
N ASP A 221 -14.18 0.70 -6.30
CA ASP A 221 -14.43 1.89 -7.13
C ASP A 221 -14.13 3.20 -6.40
N ARG A 222 -14.27 3.21 -5.06
CA ARG A 222 -14.19 4.41 -4.23
C ARG A 222 -12.93 4.46 -3.35
N THR A 223 -12.00 3.52 -3.50
CA THR A 223 -10.68 3.58 -2.88
C THR A 223 -9.60 3.89 -3.93
N PRO A 224 -8.39 4.35 -3.53
CA PRO A 224 -7.30 4.65 -4.47
C PRO A 224 -6.75 3.42 -5.20
N LEU A 225 -6.14 3.62 -6.37
CA LEU A 225 -5.33 2.61 -7.07
C LEU A 225 -3.92 2.59 -6.47
#